data_AF-W7CV88-F1
#
_entry.id   AF-W7CV88-F1
#
_cell.length_a   1.000
_cell.length_b   1.000
_cell.length_c   1.000
_cell.angle_alpha   90.00
_cell.angle_beta   90.00
_cell.angle_gamma   90.00
#
_symmetry.space_group_name_H-M   'P 1'
#
loop_
_entity.id
_entity.type
_entity.pdbx_description
1 polymer ?
#
loop_
_entity_poly.entity_id
_entity_poly.type
_entity_poly.pdbx_seq_one_letter_code
_entity_poly.pdbx_strand_id
1 'polypeptide(L)'
;MIEATTFRKLNILMVSDDFYPRVGGIAAHVLEISKAISQLGHNVVLLTKIYDPHHELPEEEMVDTVRVVRVRVSEKRKIRALQFMYKGRKKNKRTTSKRRFSSDSLA
;
A
#
# COMPACT_ATOMS: atom_id res chain seq x y z
N MET A 1 34.68 16.27 4.88
CA MET A 1 33.67 15.51 5.66
C MET A 1 32.46 15.32 4.78
N ILE A 2 31.91 14.12 4.68
CA ILE A 2 30.66 13.87 3.95
C ILE A 2 29.54 13.96 4.98
N GLU A 3 28.56 14.85 4.78
CA GLU A 3 27.37 14.86 5.63
C GLU A 3 26.62 13.54 5.47
N ALA A 4 26.45 12.80 6.56
CA ALA A 4 25.63 11.60 6.57
C ALA A 4 24.16 12.03 6.45
N THR A 5 23.64 12.06 5.22
CA THR A 5 22.23 12.37 4.94
C THR A 5 21.35 11.38 5.72
N THR A 6 20.71 11.85 6.79
CA THR A 6 19.92 10.99 7.69
C THR A 6 18.65 10.54 6.97
N PHE A 7 18.65 9.30 6.48
CA PHE A 7 17.51 8.71 5.80
C PHE A 7 16.30 8.57 6.74
N ARG A 8 15.42 9.57 6.69
CA ARG A 8 14.18 9.58 7.47
C ARG A 8 13.25 8.48 6.97
N LYS A 9 12.83 7.58 7.86
CA LYS A 9 11.78 6.59 7.58
C LYS A 9 10.45 7.30 7.27
N LEU A 10 9.94 7.09 6.04
CA LEU A 10 8.69 7.67 5.56
C LEU A 10 7.51 6.68 5.66
N ASN A 11 6.29 7.22 5.68
CA ASN A 11 5.05 6.46 5.54
C ASN A 11 4.44 6.80 4.17
N ILE A 12 4.49 5.86 3.24
CA ILE A 12 4.16 6.05 1.82
C ILE A 12 2.86 5.32 1.52
N LEU A 13 1.87 6.06 1.00
CA LEU A 13 0.63 5.51 0.50
C LEU A 13 0.70 5.49 -1.03
N MET A 14 0.92 4.33 -1.61
CA MET A 14 0.76 4.12 -3.05
C MET A 14 -0.71 3.87 -3.36
N VAL A 15 -1.17 4.35 -4.51
CA VAL A 15 -2.54 4.16 -4.97
C VAL A 15 -2.48 3.66 -6.41
N SER A 16 -2.93 2.43 -6.64
CA SER A 16 -3.10 1.89 -8.00
C SER A 16 -4.52 1.39 -8.15
N ASP A 17 -5.18 1.81 -9.23
CA ASP A 17 -6.44 1.17 -9.61
C ASP A 17 -6.16 -0.28 -9.97
N ASP A 18 -5.09 -0.59 -10.72
CA ASP A 18 -4.79 -1.94 -11.20
C ASP A 18 -3.79 -2.68 -10.30
N PHE A 19 -4.19 -3.85 -9.78
CA PHE A 19 -3.39 -4.72 -8.91
C PHE A 19 -4.04 -6.12 -8.80
N TYR A 20 -3.34 -7.07 -8.16
CA TYR A 20 -3.82 -8.44 -7.94
C TYR A 20 -5.25 -8.50 -7.37
N PRO A 21 -6.14 -9.31 -7.99
CA PRO A 21 -5.84 -10.52 -8.74
C PRO A 21 -5.60 -10.30 -10.25
N ARG A 22 -5.76 -9.07 -10.74
CA ARG A 22 -5.47 -8.76 -12.14
C ARG A 22 -3.97 -8.79 -12.36
N VAL A 23 -3.52 -9.77 -13.14
CA VAL A 23 -2.13 -9.87 -13.58
C VAL A 23 -1.94 -8.99 -14.82
N GLY A 24 -0.89 -8.17 -14.80
CA GLY A 24 -0.55 -7.26 -15.89
C GLY A 24 0.70 -6.46 -15.57
N GLY A 25 1.29 -5.80 -16.58
CA GLY A 25 2.54 -5.05 -16.42
C GLY A 25 2.46 -3.94 -15.35
N ILE A 26 1.29 -3.31 -15.19
CA ILE A 26 1.06 -2.29 -14.15
C ILE A 26 1.11 -2.92 -12.75
N ALA A 27 0.40 -4.05 -12.55
CA ALA A 27 0.36 -4.73 -11.25
C ALA A 27 1.77 -5.22 -10.82
N ALA A 28 2.53 -5.80 -11.75
CA ALA A 28 3.90 -6.23 -11.51
C ALA A 28 4.83 -5.04 -11.19
N HIS A 29 4.78 -3.97 -11.98
CA HIS A 29 5.58 -2.77 -11.76
C HIS A 29 5.28 -2.08 -10.41
N VAL A 30 3.99 -1.99 -10.05
CA VAL A 30 3.55 -1.47 -8.75
C VAL A 30 4.06 -2.32 -7.60
N LEU A 31 4.04 -3.66 -7.73
CA LEU A 31 4.58 -4.56 -6.70
C LEU A 31 6.09 -4.37 -6.53
N GLU A 32 6.87 -4.40 -7.61
CA GLU A 32 8.33 -4.27 -7.54
C GLU A 32 8.80 -2.90 -7.02
N ILE A 33 8.15 -1.80 -7.42
CA ILE A 33 8.42 -0.48 -6.82
C ILE A 33 8.05 -0.47 -5.34
N SER A 34 6.90 -1.03 -4.97
CA SER A 34 6.47 -1.07 -3.56
C SER A 34 7.45 -1.86 -2.68
N LYS A 35 7.96 -2.99 -3.19
CA LYS A 35 9.00 -3.81 -2.56
C LYS A 35 10.29 -3.03 -2.37
N ALA A 36 10.82 -2.44 -3.44
CA ALA A 36 12.08 -1.69 -3.41
C ALA A 36 12.02 -0.53 -2.40
N ILE A 37 10.92 0.25 -2.41
CA ILE A 37 10.70 1.33 -1.44
C ILE A 37 10.61 0.78 -0.01
N SER A 38 9.98 -0.38 0.21
CA SER A 38 9.93 -1.01 1.52
C SER A 38 11.29 -1.56 1.99
N GLN A 39 12.12 -2.05 1.08
CA GLN A 39 13.48 -2.55 1.35
C GLN A 39 14.45 -1.41 1.70
N LEU A 40 14.21 -0.20 1.19
CA LEU A 40 14.86 1.04 1.66
C LEU A 40 14.42 1.47 3.09
N GLY A 41 13.70 0.62 3.81
CA GLY A 41 13.30 0.82 5.21
C GLY A 41 12.05 1.68 5.40
N HIS A 42 11.41 2.15 4.34
CA HIS A 42 10.18 2.94 4.41
C HIS A 42 8.93 2.05 4.65
N ASN A 43 7.88 2.61 5.26
CA ASN A 43 6.62 1.90 5.42
C ASN A 43 5.75 2.13 4.18
N VAL A 44 5.50 1.08 3.39
CA VAL A 44 4.66 1.16 2.18
C VAL A 44 3.30 0.52 2.41
N VAL A 45 2.24 1.25 2.06
CA VAL A 45 0.87 0.74 1.97
C VAL A 45 0.35 0.98 0.57
N LEU A 46 -0.08 -0.08 -0.11
CA LEU A 46 -0.71 -0.01 -1.41
C LEU A 46 -2.23 -0.03 -1.26
N LEU A 47 -2.89 1.04 -1.69
CA LEU A 47 -4.35 1.16 -1.75
C LEU A 47 -4.83 0.80 -3.16
N THR A 48 -5.72 -0.18 -3.28
CA THR A 48 -6.26 -0.62 -4.56
C THR A 48 -7.78 -0.88 -4.50
N LYS A 49 -8.39 -1.10 -5.66
CA LYS A 49 -9.83 -1.36 -5.80
C LYS A 49 -10.15 -2.81 -5.48
N ILE A 50 -11.30 -3.07 -4.83
CA ILE A 50 -11.90 -4.40 -4.84
C ILE A 50 -12.44 -4.67 -6.25
N TYR A 51 -11.82 -5.63 -6.95
CA TYR A 51 -12.28 -6.13 -8.26
C TYR A 51 -13.19 -7.33 -8.19
N ASP A 52 -13.24 -7.93 -7.02
CA ASP A 52 -13.91 -9.18 -6.75
C ASP A 52 -15.43 -8.96 -6.58
N PRO A 53 -16.28 -9.57 -7.44
CA PRO A 53 -17.73 -9.54 -7.26
C PRO A 53 -18.22 -10.47 -6.13
N HIS A 54 -17.41 -11.46 -5.73
CA HIS A 54 -17.76 -12.53 -4.79
C HIS A 54 -17.22 -12.29 -3.37
N HIS A 55 -16.30 -11.33 -3.18
CA HIS A 55 -15.66 -10.97 -1.90
C HIS A 55 -14.81 -12.08 -1.26
N GLU A 56 -14.21 -12.93 -2.08
CA GLU A 56 -13.23 -13.95 -1.72
C GLU A 56 -11.89 -13.31 -1.28
N LEU A 57 -11.53 -12.16 -1.86
CA LEU A 57 -10.29 -11.46 -1.53
C LEU A 57 -10.40 -10.58 -0.27
N PRO A 58 -9.40 -10.65 0.63
CA PRO A 58 -9.40 -9.86 1.86
C PRO A 58 -9.29 -8.35 1.60
N GLU A 59 -9.95 -7.57 2.46
CA GLU A 59 -9.85 -6.10 2.49
C GLU A 59 -8.43 -5.59 2.78
N GLU A 60 -7.59 -6.43 3.40
CA GLU A 60 -6.23 -6.11 3.81
C GLU A 60 -5.39 -7.39 3.87
N GLU A 61 -4.22 -7.38 3.25
CA GLU A 61 -3.26 -8.49 3.27
C GLU A 61 -1.82 -7.98 3.18
N MET A 62 -0.85 -8.88 3.37
CA MET A 62 0.55 -8.65 3.04
C MET A 62 0.87 -9.43 1.76
N VAL A 63 1.34 -8.72 0.72
CA VAL A 63 1.94 -9.33 -0.47
C VAL A 63 3.42 -9.02 -0.43
N ASP A 64 4.23 -10.06 -0.21
CA ASP A 64 5.66 -9.94 0.12
C ASP A 64 5.87 -8.97 1.31
N THR A 65 6.62 -7.88 1.11
CA THR A 65 6.87 -6.84 2.12
C THR A 65 5.81 -5.73 2.13
N VAL A 66 4.83 -5.78 1.23
CA VAL A 66 3.92 -4.66 0.93
C VAL A 66 2.55 -4.91 1.54
N ARG A 67 2.07 -3.96 2.34
CA ARG A 67 0.71 -4.01 2.89
C ARG A 67 -0.30 -3.56 1.85
N VAL A 68 -1.09 -4.49 1.34
CA VAL A 68 -2.12 -4.26 0.32
C VAL A 68 -3.45 -4.05 1.00
N VAL A 69 -4.16 -3.00 0.61
CA VAL A 69 -5.40 -2.54 1.22
C VAL A 69 -6.41 -2.31 0.12
N ARG A 70 -7.43 -3.16 0.07
CA ARG A 70 -8.52 -3.03 -0.90
C ARG A 70 -9.60 -2.10 -0.38
N VAL A 71 -10.24 -1.38 -1.29
CA VAL A 71 -11.41 -0.53 -1.00
C VAL A 71 -12.45 -0.63 -2.11
N ARG A 72 -13.73 -0.78 -1.73
CA ARG A 72 -14.84 -0.60 -2.66
C ARG A 72 -14.91 0.87 -3.10
N VAL A 73 -14.89 1.12 -4.41
CA VAL A 73 -14.95 2.47 -5.02
C VAL A 73 -15.96 2.48 -6.17
N SER A 74 -16.48 3.66 -6.50
CA SER A 74 -17.40 3.85 -7.62
C SER A 74 -16.71 3.64 -8.97
N GLU A 75 -17.43 3.15 -9.98
CA GLU A 75 -16.90 3.11 -11.36
C GLU A 75 -16.71 4.51 -11.97
N LYS A 76 -17.39 5.54 -11.47
CA LYS A 76 -17.24 6.92 -11.97
C LYS A 76 -15.84 7.46 -11.64
N ARG A 77 -14.96 7.56 -12.64
CA ARG A 77 -13.51 7.88 -12.51
C ARG A 77 -13.20 9.08 -11.60
N LYS A 78 -13.94 10.19 -11.71
CA LYS A 78 -13.77 11.38 -10.84
C LYS A 78 -14.11 11.09 -9.37
N ILE A 79 -15.18 10.32 -9.10
CA ILE A 79 -15.61 9.93 -7.75
C ILE A 79 -14.64 8.91 -7.14
N ARG A 80 -14.15 7.97 -7.95
CA ARG A 80 -13.14 6.96 -7.58
C ARG A 80 -11.86 7.59 -7.04
N ALA A 81 -11.29 8.57 -7.75
CA ALA A 81 -10.10 9.30 -7.30
C ALA A 81 -10.33 9.99 -5.95
N LEU A 82 -11.47 10.66 -5.76
CA LEU A 82 -11.83 11.30 -4.49
C LEU A 82 -11.99 10.28 -3.35
N GLN A 83 -12.62 9.13 -3.62
CA GLN A 83 -12.79 8.05 -2.66
C GLN A 83 -11.46 7.41 -2.27
N PHE A 84 -10.52 7.21 -3.21
CA PHE A 84 -9.16 6.76 -2.90
C PHE A 84 -8.43 7.75 -1.99
N MET A 85 -8.46 9.06 -2.30
CA MET A 85 -7.84 10.07 -1.44
C MET A 85 -8.45 10.10 -0.03
N TYR A 86 -9.78 10.04 0.09
CA TYR A 86 -10.46 10.07 1.38
C TYR A 86 -10.24 8.79 2.21
N LYS A 87 -10.48 7.61 1.62
CA LYS A 87 -10.30 6.31 2.30
C LYS A 87 -8.82 6.05 2.61
N GLY A 88 -7.92 6.44 1.71
CA GLY A 88 -6.48 6.41 1.91
C GLY A 88 -6.06 7.23 3.11
N ARG A 89 -6.45 8.52 3.19
CA ARG A 89 -6.17 9.37 4.38
C ARG A 89 -6.73 8.78 5.68
N LYS A 90 -7.94 8.19 5.64
CA LYS A 90 -8.59 7.58 6.82
C LYS A 90 -7.92 6.27 7.28
N LYS A 91 -7.53 5.37 6.36
CA LYS A 91 -6.78 4.15 6.69
C LYS A 91 -5.32 4.47 7.08
N ASN A 92 -4.68 5.48 6.46
CA ASN A 92 -3.30 5.89 6.79
C ASN A 92 -3.18 6.38 8.25
N LYS A 93 -4.06 7.29 8.71
CA LYS A 93 -4.12 7.74 10.13
C LYS A 93 -4.30 6.58 11.14
N ARG A 94 -4.95 5.49 10.76
CA ARG A 94 -5.11 4.29 11.61
C ARG A 94 -3.89 3.36 11.56
N THR A 95 -3.17 3.32 10.44
CA THR A 95 -2.02 2.44 10.23
C THR A 95 -0.79 2.96 10.96
N THR A 96 -0.47 4.25 10.79
CA THR A 96 0.68 4.90 11.46
C THR A 96 0.53 4.97 12.99
N SER A 97 -0.69 4.80 13.50
CA SER A 97 -1.01 4.83 14.93
C SER A 97 -0.94 3.48 15.64
N LYS A 98 -0.84 2.34 14.93
CA LYS A 98 -1.01 0.99 15.55
C LYS A 98 0.17 0.02 15.43
N ARG A 99 1.25 0.38 14.73
CA ARG A 99 2.54 -0.36 14.73
C ARG A 99 3.71 0.63 14.61
N ARG A 100 4.87 0.53 15.30
CA ARG A 100 5.33 -0.28 16.46
C ARG A 100 4.78 -1.72 16.57
N PHE A 101 5.33 -2.65 15.81
CA PHE A 101 5.25 -4.09 16.09
C PHE A 101 6.55 -4.75 15.61
N SER A 102 7.17 -5.51 16.50
CA SER A 102 8.18 -6.56 16.27
C SER A 102 9.28 -6.28 15.23
N SER A 103 10.40 -5.74 15.72
CA SER A 103 11.75 -5.97 15.17
C SER A 103 12.36 -7.31 15.64
N ASP A 104 11.55 -8.16 16.29
CA ASP A 104 12.01 -9.35 17.00
C ASP A 104 11.41 -10.61 16.36
N SER A 105 11.99 -11.05 15.24
CA SER A 105 11.77 -12.40 14.68
C SER A 105 12.90 -12.85 13.76
N LEU A 106 14.13 -12.44 14.05
CA LEU A 106 15.38 -12.98 13.50
C LEU A 106 16.43 -13.01 14.62
N ALA A 107 16.35 -14.08 15.42
CA ALA A 107 17.34 -14.55 16.38
C ALA A 107 17.40 -16.07 16.25
#